data_AF-A0A4P0Y4V1-F1
#
_entry.id   AF-A0A4P0Y4V1-F1
#
_cell.length_a   1.000
_cell.length_b   1.000
_cell.length_c   1.000
_cell.angle_alpha   90.00
_cell.angle_beta   90.00
_cell.angle_gamma   90.00
#
_symmetry.space_group_name_H-M   'P 1'
#
loop_
_entity.id
_entity.type
_entity.pdbx_description
1 polymer ?
#
loop_
_entity_poly.entity_id
_entity_poly.type
_entity_poly.pdbx_seq_one_letter_code
_entity_poly.pdbx_strand_id
1 'polypeptide(L)'
;MTDTSLNNKTVYTNNLSYQAGEKKAVSGTFVVPVGATTARLQPNIGVTAGVTIYNVVVTRRDATTIANSSAIDSLTSTVKTQGDAISSIGNRTTSLENGLATAQNDIGKKADASALQDLRNTVISQGGDLTAANSNITKLQASINRRTVFTVAARGLGSSVPHGVFDESGNNLFTPGRSWALITFAKHSDGSTVIATSKTYDVFGSANNGATMSADIEALASGTYVCVLTFDEPSGNRGKILSALESLGGTSEVVNSLPYRGAYILLGRKGMRPGDGLELRAPTGGDATAHISTSVEFVNGVMMGLGAAGGVMMKADANASAITTLQNTVKAQGGNIDSLSSSVTALENSLRSTNDTVSKKADTSAVSSLTGRVSQVEKTITSQSQSITSLTSTINTIRTQGANPWVDGTFESYGDGHVLGGGGTAVVVASQKFTGNKSLQVSRKANNNGNSDKQLGSWQSVREDAKFRFEFWAMMPADQKPSSGWTTLVGINSLNAAGQNSWQSAVTVSEAALGARDKWVKFTGIASNNGGGRTRAVVWISTRGASGSGTPVIRCISTIWLSRMLPMRKRHRMPLTRRRVP
;
A
#
# COMPACT_ATOMS: atom_id res chain seq x y z
N MET A 1 -25.92 79.22 -14.31
CA MET A 1 -25.42 80.46 -14.91
C MET A 1 -24.13 80.86 -14.21
N THR A 2 -23.00 80.48 -14.78
CA THR A 2 -21.69 81.13 -14.68
C THR A 2 -20.99 80.71 -15.95
N ASP A 3 -20.87 81.64 -16.87
CA ASP A 3 -20.12 81.50 -18.12
C ASP A 3 -18.68 81.09 -17.77
N THR A 4 -18.31 79.82 -17.98
CA THR A 4 -16.88 79.46 -18.02
C THR A 4 -16.37 79.89 -19.37
N SER A 5 -16.24 81.21 -19.51
CA SER A 5 -15.47 81.82 -20.58
C SER A 5 -14.12 81.11 -20.66
N LEU A 6 -13.72 80.79 -21.88
CA LEU A 6 -12.44 80.19 -22.21
C LEU A 6 -11.32 81.06 -21.61
N ASN A 7 -10.83 80.70 -20.42
CA ASN A 7 -9.59 81.26 -19.90
C ASN A 7 -8.47 80.77 -20.82
N ASN A 8 -8.11 81.58 -21.81
CA ASN A 8 -6.93 81.37 -22.62
C ASN A 8 -5.71 81.36 -21.69
N LYS A 9 -5.24 80.17 -21.32
CA LYS A 9 -4.00 80.01 -20.57
C LYS A 9 -2.83 80.13 -21.56
N THR A 10 -2.40 81.36 -21.80
CA THR A 10 -1.24 81.64 -22.64
C THR A 10 0.04 81.41 -21.84
N VAL A 11 0.86 80.45 -22.26
CA VAL A 11 2.21 80.24 -21.71
C VAL A 11 3.17 81.08 -22.55
N TYR A 12 3.64 82.20 -22.00
CA TYR A 12 4.69 82.99 -22.63
C TYR A 12 6.05 82.42 -22.27
N THR A 13 6.81 81.98 -23.28
CA THR A 13 8.22 81.60 -23.10
C THR A 13 9.09 82.80 -23.48
N ASN A 14 9.80 83.39 -22.53
CA ASN A 14 10.69 84.52 -22.79
C ASN A 14 11.78 84.12 -23.80
N ASN A 15 12.00 84.93 -24.85
CA ASN A 15 13.03 84.82 -25.91
C ASN A 15 13.85 83.51 -25.90
N LEU A 16 13.38 82.49 -26.62
CA LEU A 16 14.21 81.34 -26.95
C LEU A 16 15.14 81.75 -28.09
N SER A 17 16.29 82.32 -27.78
CA SER A 17 17.38 82.44 -28.75
C SER A 17 18.00 81.05 -28.96
N TYR A 18 18.08 80.61 -30.22
CA TYR A 18 18.66 79.32 -30.60
C TYR A 18 20.01 79.56 -31.28
N GLN A 19 21.02 78.78 -30.92
CA GLN A 19 22.18 78.54 -31.78
C GLN A 19 21.90 77.34 -32.68
N ALA A 20 22.47 77.29 -33.88
CA ALA A 20 22.25 76.18 -34.81
C ALA A 20 22.65 74.84 -34.16
N GLY A 21 21.67 73.94 -34.01
CA GLY A 21 21.85 72.61 -33.41
C GLY A 21 21.37 72.44 -31.97
N GLU A 22 20.92 73.50 -31.27
CA GLU A 22 20.41 73.38 -29.89
C GLU A 22 18.91 72.99 -29.85
N LYS A 23 18.55 71.96 -29.08
CA LYS A 23 17.13 71.62 -28.78
C LYS A 23 16.78 72.04 -27.36
N LYS A 24 15.83 72.98 -27.22
CA LYS A 24 15.24 73.33 -25.92
C LYS A 24 13.81 72.81 -25.83
N ALA A 25 13.47 72.22 -24.69
CA ALA A 25 12.13 71.71 -24.40
C ALA A 25 11.37 72.70 -23.51
N VAL A 26 10.10 72.95 -23.84
CA VAL A 26 9.16 73.70 -23.02
C VAL A 26 8.04 72.77 -22.62
N SER A 27 7.76 72.68 -21.32
CA SER A 27 6.68 71.86 -20.76
C SER A 27 5.59 72.76 -20.20
N GLY A 28 4.33 72.48 -20.54
CA GLY A 28 3.16 73.19 -20.00
C GLY A 28 2.01 72.23 -19.75
N THR A 29 1.28 72.44 -18.66
CA THR A 29 0.05 71.73 -18.33
C THR A 29 -1.17 72.65 -18.44
N PHE A 30 -2.21 72.16 -19.11
CA PHE A 30 -3.53 72.77 -19.15
C PHE A 30 -4.58 71.71 -18.77
N VAL A 31 -5.66 72.14 -18.13
CA VAL A 31 -6.74 71.26 -17.66
C VAL A 31 -7.90 71.39 -18.63
N VAL A 32 -8.40 70.27 -19.15
CA VAL A 32 -9.56 70.23 -20.04
C VAL A 32 -10.82 70.03 -19.17
N PRO A 33 -11.85 70.89 -19.29
CA PRO A 33 -13.09 70.75 -18.51
C PRO A 33 -13.78 69.40 -18.74
N VAL A 34 -14.46 68.90 -17.70
CA VAL A 34 -15.20 67.62 -17.79
C VAL A 34 -16.31 67.75 -18.85
N GLY A 35 -16.33 66.82 -19.81
CA GLY A 35 -17.29 66.82 -20.93
C GLY A 35 -16.76 67.31 -22.28
N ALA A 36 -15.59 67.95 -22.35
CA ALA A 36 -15.00 68.33 -23.64
C ALA A 36 -14.39 67.10 -24.35
N THR A 37 -14.75 66.87 -25.62
CA THR A 37 -14.30 65.74 -26.46
C THR A 37 -13.04 66.03 -27.26
N THR A 38 -12.79 67.29 -27.62
CA THR A 38 -11.63 67.72 -28.40
C THR A 38 -10.85 68.82 -27.67
N ALA A 39 -9.51 68.74 -27.67
CA ALA A 39 -8.62 69.81 -27.23
C ALA A 39 -7.64 70.16 -28.35
N ARG A 40 -7.36 71.45 -28.55
CA ARG A 40 -6.44 71.92 -29.59
C ARG A 40 -5.48 72.98 -29.02
N LEU A 41 -4.22 72.94 -29.45
CA LEU A 41 -3.23 73.99 -29.18
C LEU A 41 -3.24 74.94 -30.38
N GLN A 42 -3.41 76.25 -30.14
CA GLN A 42 -3.49 77.24 -31.21
C GLN A 42 -2.33 78.24 -31.06
N PRO A 43 -1.43 78.38 -32.05
CA PRO A 43 -0.38 79.39 -32.03
C PRO A 43 -0.96 80.79 -32.31
N ASN A 44 -0.45 81.82 -31.64
CA ASN A 44 -0.78 83.22 -31.92
C ASN A 44 0.34 83.82 -32.78
N ILE A 45 0.03 84.24 -34.01
CA ILE A 45 1.02 84.59 -35.04
C ILE A 45 1.28 86.10 -35.09
N GLY A 46 2.37 86.53 -34.44
CA GLY A 46 3.02 87.84 -34.63
C GLY A 46 4.53 87.64 -34.75
N VAL A 47 5.04 87.64 -35.98
CA VAL A 47 6.46 87.71 -36.41
C VAL A 47 7.53 87.13 -35.45
N THR A 48 7.64 85.80 -35.30
CA THR A 48 8.90 85.04 -35.06
C THR A 48 8.62 83.52 -35.15
N ALA A 49 9.60 82.76 -35.65
CA ALA A 49 9.57 81.33 -35.99
C ALA A 49 8.98 80.39 -34.91
N GLY A 50 7.86 79.74 -35.22
CA GLY A 50 7.20 78.76 -34.35
C GLY A 50 6.34 77.75 -35.14
N VAL A 51 6.50 76.47 -34.82
CA VAL A 51 5.88 75.30 -35.45
C VAL A 51 4.37 75.25 -35.23
N THR A 52 3.60 74.90 -36.27
CA THR A 52 2.14 74.69 -36.18
C THR A 52 1.81 73.20 -36.32
N ILE A 53 1.02 72.67 -35.39
CA ILE A 53 0.48 71.30 -35.44
C ILE A 53 -0.98 71.43 -35.88
N TYR A 54 -1.34 70.85 -37.03
CA TYR A 54 -2.72 70.77 -37.51
C TYR A 54 -3.28 69.34 -37.33
N ASN A 55 -4.60 69.25 -37.15
CA ASN A 55 -5.39 68.01 -37.16
C ASN A 55 -5.23 67.07 -35.95
N VAL A 56 -5.09 67.61 -34.73
CA VAL A 56 -5.22 66.78 -33.52
C VAL A 56 -6.69 66.37 -33.34
N VAL A 57 -7.02 65.13 -33.70
CA VAL A 57 -8.32 64.49 -33.41
C VAL A 57 -8.19 63.74 -32.09
N VAL A 58 -8.94 64.16 -31.07
CA VAL A 58 -9.10 63.41 -29.82
C VAL A 58 -10.53 62.91 -29.76
N THR A 59 -10.73 61.60 -29.65
CA THR A 59 -12.05 60.97 -29.56
C THR A 59 -12.24 60.41 -28.15
N ARG A 60 -13.27 60.86 -27.42
CA ARG A 60 -13.67 60.23 -26.14
C ARG A 60 -14.73 59.17 -26.42
N ARG A 61 -14.61 57.99 -25.79
CA ARG A 61 -15.67 56.97 -25.79
C ARG A 61 -16.90 57.52 -25.05
N ASP A 62 -18.08 57.46 -25.66
CA ASP A 62 -19.34 57.86 -25.01
C ASP A 62 -19.83 56.78 -24.01
N ALA A 63 -20.84 57.12 -23.20
CA ALA A 63 -21.36 56.22 -22.17
C ALA A 63 -21.91 54.91 -22.75
N THR A 64 -22.51 54.96 -23.94
CA THR A 64 -23.02 53.79 -24.68
C THR A 64 -21.88 52.87 -25.10
N THR A 65 -20.77 53.42 -25.59
CA THR A 65 -19.56 52.66 -25.98
C THR A 65 -18.92 51.99 -24.77
N ILE A 66 -18.90 52.66 -23.62
CA ILE A 66 -18.39 52.07 -22.37
C ILE A 66 -19.32 50.95 -21.89
N ALA A 67 -20.64 51.16 -21.88
CA ALA A 67 -21.62 50.15 -21.49
C ALA A 67 -21.56 48.91 -22.40
N ASN A 68 -21.46 49.11 -23.72
CA ASN A 68 -21.28 48.02 -24.69
C ASN A 68 -19.97 47.26 -24.46
N SER A 69 -18.86 47.95 -24.18
CA SER A 69 -17.58 47.32 -23.84
C SER A 69 -17.71 46.43 -22.59
N SER A 70 -18.33 46.93 -21.52
CA SER A 70 -18.54 46.16 -20.29
C SER A 70 -19.48 44.96 -20.48
N ALA A 71 -20.51 45.10 -21.32
CA ALA A 71 -21.39 43.99 -21.69
C ALA A 71 -20.64 42.92 -22.50
N ILE A 72 -19.77 43.32 -23.43
CA ILE A 72 -18.91 42.42 -24.21
C ILE A 72 -17.92 41.69 -23.30
N ASP A 73 -17.28 42.38 -22.35
CA ASP A 73 -16.36 41.78 -21.38
C ASP A 73 -17.08 40.74 -20.50
N SER A 74 -18.29 41.08 -20.04
CA SER A 74 -19.14 40.18 -19.24
C SER A 74 -19.58 38.94 -20.04
N LEU A 75 -19.96 39.14 -21.30
CA LEU A 75 -20.31 38.06 -22.22
C LEU A 75 -19.09 37.17 -22.49
N THR A 76 -17.92 37.76 -22.74
CA THR A 76 -16.66 37.04 -22.97
C THR A 76 -16.30 36.18 -21.76
N SER A 77 -16.41 36.72 -20.54
CA SER A 77 -16.19 35.96 -19.31
C SER A 77 -17.17 34.80 -19.14
N THR A 78 -18.44 35.04 -19.45
CA THR A 78 -19.50 34.02 -19.37
C THR A 78 -19.25 32.89 -20.38
N VAL A 79 -18.98 33.24 -21.64
CA VAL A 79 -18.67 32.28 -22.71
C VAL A 79 -17.43 31.46 -22.39
N LYS A 80 -16.39 32.08 -21.81
CA LYS A 80 -15.19 31.36 -21.38
C LYS A 80 -15.51 30.33 -20.28
N THR A 81 -16.26 30.76 -19.26
CA THR A 81 -16.69 29.87 -18.16
C THR A 81 -17.54 28.71 -18.68
N GLN A 82 -18.43 28.97 -19.63
CA GLN A 82 -19.22 27.93 -20.30
C GLN A 82 -18.35 26.98 -21.11
N GLY A 83 -17.34 27.48 -21.85
CA GLY A 83 -16.38 26.66 -22.58
C GLY A 83 -15.59 25.71 -21.68
N ASP A 84 -15.15 26.18 -20.51
CA ASP A 84 -14.47 25.37 -19.51
C ASP A 84 -15.41 24.29 -18.93
N ALA A 85 -16.67 24.64 -18.64
CA ALA A 85 -17.68 23.70 -18.15
C ALA A 85 -18.03 22.62 -19.19
N ILE A 86 -18.19 23.00 -20.46
CA ILE A 86 -18.44 22.07 -21.58
C ILE A 86 -17.26 21.11 -21.73
N SER A 87 -16.03 21.61 -21.62
CA SER A 87 -14.82 20.77 -21.67
C SER A 87 -14.80 19.74 -20.53
N SER A 88 -15.17 20.15 -19.31
CA SER A 88 -15.31 19.24 -18.17
C SER A 88 -16.39 18.18 -18.39
N ILE A 89 -17.54 18.55 -18.97
CA ILE A 89 -18.61 17.61 -19.34
C ILE A 89 -18.10 16.62 -20.39
N GLY A 90 -17.40 17.08 -21.43
CA GLY A 90 -16.78 16.22 -22.45
C GLY A 90 -15.86 15.16 -21.84
N ASN A 91 -14.98 15.55 -20.93
CA ASN A 91 -14.08 14.61 -20.23
C ASN A 91 -14.85 13.56 -19.40
N ARG A 92 -15.94 13.97 -18.73
CA ARG A 92 -16.81 13.04 -17.99
C ARG A 92 -17.54 12.08 -18.92
N THR A 93 -18.03 12.56 -20.07
CA THR A 93 -18.67 11.74 -21.09
C THR A 93 -17.72 10.68 -21.63
N THR A 94 -16.49 11.06 -22.01
CA THR A 94 -15.47 10.10 -22.45
C THR A 94 -15.14 9.06 -21.38
N SER A 95 -15.07 9.48 -20.11
CA SER A 95 -14.84 8.55 -18.99
C SER A 95 -16.00 7.56 -18.83
N LEU A 96 -17.26 8.03 -18.97
CA LEU A 96 -18.44 7.18 -18.93
C LEU A 96 -18.51 6.23 -20.12
N GLU A 97 -18.20 6.68 -21.33
CA GLU A 97 -18.13 5.85 -22.54
C GLU A 97 -17.12 4.71 -22.39
N ASN A 98 -15.91 5.03 -21.88
CA ASN A 98 -14.89 4.03 -21.60
C ASN A 98 -15.31 3.03 -20.50
N GLY A 99 -15.95 3.53 -19.44
CA GLY A 99 -16.49 2.68 -18.38
C GLY A 99 -17.59 1.74 -18.88
N LEU A 100 -18.50 2.26 -19.72
CA LEU A 100 -19.57 1.49 -20.33
C LEU A 100 -19.04 0.43 -21.30
N ALA A 101 -18.05 0.77 -22.13
CA ALA A 101 -17.40 -0.19 -23.02
C ALA A 101 -16.71 -1.32 -22.24
N THR A 102 -16.08 -1.00 -21.12
CA THR A 102 -15.47 -2.01 -20.23
C THR A 102 -16.54 -2.92 -19.62
N ALA A 103 -17.61 -2.34 -19.08
CA ALA A 103 -18.73 -3.10 -18.51
C ALA A 103 -19.39 -4.01 -19.56
N GLN A 104 -19.61 -3.51 -20.78
CA GLN A 104 -20.17 -4.30 -21.89
C GLN A 104 -19.26 -5.49 -22.24
N ASN A 105 -17.94 -5.29 -22.30
CA ASN A 105 -16.98 -6.36 -22.55
C ASN A 105 -16.96 -7.40 -21.42
N ASP A 106 -17.03 -6.96 -20.16
CA ASP A 106 -17.05 -7.87 -19.01
C ASP A 106 -18.37 -8.65 -18.93
N ILE A 107 -19.51 -8.02 -19.24
CA ILE A 107 -20.81 -8.68 -19.34
C ILE A 107 -20.80 -9.72 -20.47
N GLY A 108 -20.27 -9.38 -21.65
CA GLY A 108 -20.12 -10.32 -22.77
C GLY A 108 -19.30 -11.56 -22.37
N LYS A 109 -18.15 -11.37 -21.72
CA LYS A 109 -17.32 -12.48 -21.22
C LYS A 109 -18.03 -13.37 -20.20
N LYS A 110 -18.89 -12.81 -19.34
CA LYS A 110 -19.68 -13.59 -18.37
C LYS A 110 -20.83 -14.33 -19.01
N ALA A 111 -21.45 -13.78 -20.05
CA ALA A 111 -22.54 -14.40 -20.79
C ALA A 111 -22.07 -15.56 -21.68
N ASP A 112 -20.86 -15.47 -22.25
CA ASP A 112 -20.23 -16.51 -23.08
C ASP A 112 -19.29 -17.44 -22.29
N ALA A 113 -19.25 -17.31 -20.96
CA ALA A 113 -18.23 -17.95 -20.13
C ALA A 113 -18.25 -19.47 -20.28
N SER A 114 -17.05 -20.03 -20.50
CA SER A 114 -16.77 -21.46 -20.48
C SER A 114 -17.49 -22.18 -19.34
N ALA A 115 -17.69 -21.54 -18.19
CA ALA A 115 -18.45 -22.09 -17.06
C ALA A 115 -19.87 -22.57 -17.41
N LEU A 116 -20.64 -21.86 -18.26
CA LEU A 116 -21.98 -22.31 -18.66
C LEU A 116 -21.89 -23.45 -19.68
N GLN A 117 -20.89 -23.42 -20.55
CA GLN A 117 -20.63 -24.52 -21.48
C GLN A 117 -20.14 -25.77 -20.74
N ASP A 118 -19.30 -25.61 -19.73
CA ASP A 118 -18.78 -26.66 -18.86
C ASP A 118 -19.90 -27.26 -18.02
N LEU A 119 -20.80 -26.42 -17.48
CA LEU A 119 -21.99 -26.89 -16.79
C LEU A 119 -22.91 -27.66 -17.75
N ARG A 120 -23.17 -27.13 -18.95
CA ARG A 120 -23.98 -27.82 -19.97
C ARG A 120 -23.35 -29.16 -20.36
N ASN A 121 -22.04 -29.18 -20.63
CA ASN A 121 -21.29 -30.40 -20.96
C ASN A 121 -21.36 -31.43 -19.82
N THR A 122 -21.21 -30.96 -18.58
CA THR A 122 -21.32 -31.80 -17.38
C THR A 122 -22.72 -32.39 -17.24
N VAL A 123 -23.78 -31.57 -17.39
CA VAL A 123 -25.17 -32.02 -17.31
C VAL A 123 -25.50 -33.01 -18.43
N ILE A 124 -25.01 -32.79 -19.65
CA ILE A 124 -25.17 -33.73 -20.77
C ILE A 124 -24.48 -35.06 -20.47
N SER A 125 -23.22 -35.02 -20.01
CA SER A 125 -22.46 -36.23 -19.65
C SER A 125 -23.17 -37.01 -18.55
N GLN A 126 -23.60 -36.32 -17.48
CA GLN A 126 -24.36 -36.93 -16.39
C GLN A 126 -25.69 -37.52 -16.87
N GLY A 127 -26.40 -36.86 -17.78
CA GLY A 127 -27.62 -37.40 -18.40
C GLY A 127 -27.37 -38.71 -19.17
N GLY A 128 -26.25 -38.78 -19.90
CA GLY A 128 -25.79 -40.00 -20.56
C GLY A 128 -25.48 -41.12 -19.55
N ASP A 129 -24.71 -40.81 -18.51
CA ASP A 129 -24.34 -41.76 -17.46
C ASP A 129 -25.57 -42.29 -16.71
N LEU A 130 -26.53 -41.42 -16.37
CA LEU A 130 -27.79 -41.80 -15.74
C LEU A 130 -28.63 -42.72 -16.63
N THR A 131 -28.67 -42.45 -17.94
CA THR A 131 -29.37 -43.31 -18.90
C THR A 131 -28.74 -44.70 -18.96
N ALA A 132 -27.41 -44.78 -19.00
CA ALA A 132 -26.68 -46.04 -18.98
C ALA A 132 -26.90 -46.81 -17.66
N ALA A 133 -26.81 -46.12 -16.52
CA ALA A 133 -27.10 -46.69 -15.21
C ALA A 133 -28.52 -47.24 -15.13
N ASN A 134 -29.52 -46.49 -15.62
CA ASN A 134 -30.92 -46.92 -15.63
C ASN A 134 -31.15 -48.15 -16.52
N SER A 135 -30.48 -48.22 -17.69
CA SER A 135 -30.48 -49.41 -18.55
C SER A 135 -29.90 -50.63 -17.82
N ASN A 136 -28.79 -50.46 -17.11
CA ASN A 136 -28.17 -51.52 -16.32
C ASN A 136 -29.02 -51.96 -15.13
N ILE A 137 -29.65 -51.02 -14.42
CA ILE A 137 -30.60 -51.31 -13.33
C ILE A 137 -31.79 -52.12 -13.86
N THR A 138 -32.35 -51.73 -15.01
CA THR A 138 -33.46 -52.47 -15.64
C THR A 138 -33.05 -53.90 -16.00
N LYS A 139 -31.85 -54.09 -16.56
CA LYS A 139 -31.30 -55.42 -16.86
C LYS A 139 -31.06 -56.25 -15.59
N LEU A 140 -30.54 -55.63 -14.53
CA LEU A 140 -30.30 -56.29 -13.25
C LEU A 140 -31.61 -56.70 -12.57
N GLN A 141 -32.61 -55.81 -12.55
CA GLN A 141 -33.96 -56.11 -12.07
C GLN A 141 -34.58 -57.30 -12.83
N ALA A 142 -34.46 -57.32 -14.15
CA ALA A 142 -34.96 -58.42 -14.97
C ALA A 142 -34.23 -59.76 -14.70
N SER A 143 -32.92 -59.72 -14.43
CA SER A 143 -32.11 -60.91 -14.15
C SER A 143 -32.31 -61.47 -12.74
N ILE A 144 -32.41 -60.62 -11.72
CA ILE A 144 -32.58 -61.05 -10.32
C ILE A 144 -34.00 -61.57 -10.06
N ASN A 145 -35.01 -61.05 -10.76
CA ASN A 145 -36.41 -61.47 -10.57
C ASN A 145 -36.80 -62.71 -11.38
N ARG A 146 -35.92 -63.28 -12.21
CA ARG A 146 -36.31 -64.40 -13.08
C ARG A 146 -36.28 -65.73 -12.33
N ARG A 147 -37.41 -66.03 -11.70
CA ARG A 147 -37.74 -67.32 -11.08
C ARG A 147 -38.30 -68.28 -12.13
N THR A 148 -37.82 -69.52 -12.15
CA THR A 148 -38.42 -70.63 -12.92
C THR A 148 -38.70 -71.78 -11.98
N VAL A 149 -39.93 -72.28 -11.96
CA VAL A 149 -40.33 -73.40 -11.09
C VAL A 149 -40.74 -74.59 -11.94
N PHE A 150 -40.24 -75.77 -11.58
CA PHE A 150 -40.70 -77.05 -12.10
C PHE A 150 -41.37 -77.84 -10.98
N THR A 151 -42.36 -78.66 -11.31
CA THR A 151 -42.86 -79.69 -10.41
C THR A 151 -42.35 -81.04 -10.89
N VAL A 152 -41.71 -81.80 -10.00
CA VAL A 152 -41.18 -83.13 -10.30
C VAL A 152 -41.97 -84.15 -9.48
N ALA A 153 -42.53 -85.15 -10.16
CA ALA A 153 -43.29 -86.22 -9.52
C ALA A 153 -42.79 -87.61 -9.96
N ALA A 154 -42.51 -88.47 -8.99
CA ALA A 154 -42.13 -89.87 -9.19
C ALA A 154 -43.21 -90.79 -8.63
N ARG A 155 -43.37 -91.98 -9.21
CA ARG A 155 -44.34 -92.98 -8.69
C ARG A 155 -44.02 -94.43 -9.05
N GLY A 156 -44.43 -95.35 -8.21
CA GLY A 156 -44.52 -96.78 -8.52
C GLY A 156 -45.81 -97.17 -9.26
N LEU A 157 -45.80 -98.37 -9.86
CA LEU A 157 -46.99 -98.92 -10.52
C LEU A 157 -47.97 -99.47 -9.46
N GLY A 158 -48.88 -98.59 -9.04
CA GLY A 158 -49.87 -98.79 -7.97
C GLY A 158 -50.62 -97.50 -7.64
N SER A 159 -50.01 -96.34 -7.90
CA SER A 159 -50.62 -95.01 -7.79
C SER A 159 -51.12 -94.48 -9.14
N SER A 160 -52.27 -93.80 -9.14
CA SER A 160 -52.85 -93.13 -10.31
C SER A 160 -52.45 -91.66 -10.46
N VAL A 161 -51.66 -91.11 -9.53
CA VAL A 161 -51.20 -89.71 -9.55
C VAL A 161 -50.37 -89.42 -10.82
N PRO A 162 -50.48 -88.25 -11.46
CA PRO A 162 -49.60 -87.86 -12.56
C PRO A 162 -48.12 -87.87 -12.16
N HIS A 163 -47.26 -88.27 -13.09
CA HIS A 163 -45.82 -88.37 -12.86
C HIS A 163 -45.04 -87.77 -14.01
N GLY A 164 -43.83 -87.28 -13.74
CA GLY A 164 -43.01 -86.56 -14.70
C GLY A 164 -42.52 -85.22 -14.18
N VAL A 165 -42.05 -84.39 -15.11
CA VAL A 165 -41.63 -83.01 -14.86
C VAL A 165 -42.63 -82.08 -15.52
N PHE A 166 -43.16 -81.13 -14.75
CA PHE A 166 -44.15 -80.16 -15.18
C PHE A 166 -43.61 -78.73 -15.01
N ASP A 167 -44.06 -77.79 -15.83
CA ASP A 167 -43.81 -76.36 -15.60
C ASP A 167 -44.67 -75.80 -14.45
N GLU A 168 -44.45 -74.54 -14.06
CA GLU A 168 -45.21 -73.86 -13.00
C GLU A 168 -46.71 -73.77 -13.30
N SER A 169 -47.11 -73.83 -14.59
CA SER A 169 -48.52 -73.83 -15.02
C SER A 169 -49.14 -75.23 -15.02
N GLY A 170 -48.35 -76.28 -14.73
CA GLY A 170 -48.79 -77.67 -14.70
C GLY A 170 -48.71 -78.39 -16.06
N ASN A 171 -48.14 -77.78 -17.10
CA ASN A 171 -47.95 -78.46 -18.38
C ASN A 171 -46.86 -79.52 -18.25
N ASN A 172 -47.11 -80.70 -18.78
CA ASN A 172 -46.15 -81.80 -18.78
C ASN A 172 -45.01 -81.52 -19.76
N LEU A 173 -43.78 -81.47 -19.26
CA LEU A 173 -42.55 -81.28 -20.03
C LEU A 173 -41.85 -82.61 -20.32
N PHE A 174 -41.99 -83.60 -19.43
CA PHE A 174 -41.38 -84.92 -19.61
C PHE A 174 -42.10 -86.00 -18.78
N THR A 175 -42.45 -87.12 -19.42
CA THR A 175 -43.00 -88.30 -18.76
C THR A 175 -42.00 -89.46 -18.84
N PRO A 176 -41.49 -89.98 -17.72
CA PRO A 176 -40.55 -91.08 -17.72
C PRO A 176 -41.25 -92.41 -18.06
N GLY A 177 -40.50 -93.30 -18.74
CA GLY A 177 -40.84 -94.72 -18.85
C GLY A 177 -40.33 -95.52 -17.64
N ARG A 178 -40.43 -96.85 -17.70
CA ARG A 178 -40.11 -97.73 -16.55
C ARG A 178 -38.67 -97.53 -16.04
N SER A 179 -38.56 -97.64 -14.72
CA SER A 179 -37.36 -97.61 -13.90
C SER A 179 -36.84 -96.21 -13.57
N TRP A 180 -35.78 -95.73 -14.20
CA TRP A 180 -35.10 -94.48 -13.81
C TRP A 180 -35.11 -93.47 -14.94
N ALA A 181 -35.18 -92.18 -14.62
CA ALA A 181 -34.99 -91.11 -15.59
C ALA A 181 -34.01 -90.06 -15.08
N LEU A 182 -33.17 -89.56 -16.00
CA LEU A 182 -32.25 -88.45 -15.76
C LEU A 182 -32.72 -87.25 -16.56
N ILE A 183 -32.91 -86.13 -15.86
CA ILE A 183 -33.26 -84.84 -16.42
C ILE A 183 -32.14 -83.87 -16.06
N THR A 184 -31.68 -83.08 -17.02
CA THR A 184 -30.68 -82.01 -16.80
C THR A 184 -31.31 -80.65 -17.08
N PHE A 185 -30.85 -79.62 -16.37
CA PHE A 185 -31.34 -78.26 -16.52
C PHE A 185 -30.24 -77.34 -17.07
N ALA A 186 -30.62 -76.42 -17.94
CA ALA A 186 -29.72 -75.38 -18.46
C ALA A 186 -30.33 -73.98 -18.30
N LYS A 187 -29.45 -73.01 -18.10
CA LYS A 187 -29.78 -71.59 -18.10
C LYS A 187 -30.00 -71.13 -19.55
N HIS A 188 -31.13 -70.48 -19.80
CA HIS A 188 -31.40 -69.78 -21.06
C HIS A 188 -30.76 -68.38 -21.07
N SER A 189 -30.61 -67.78 -22.26
CA SER A 189 -29.96 -66.47 -22.42
C SER A 189 -30.67 -65.34 -21.67
N ASP A 190 -31.96 -65.48 -21.42
CA ASP A 190 -32.80 -64.53 -20.68
C ASP A 190 -32.80 -64.72 -19.16
N GLY A 191 -32.01 -65.68 -18.65
CA GLY A 191 -31.91 -66.00 -17.23
C GLY A 191 -32.91 -67.04 -16.72
N SER A 192 -33.90 -67.45 -17.52
CA SER A 192 -34.80 -68.56 -17.17
C SER A 192 -34.07 -69.92 -17.21
N THR A 193 -34.70 -70.95 -16.65
CA THR A 193 -34.16 -72.32 -16.71
C THR A 193 -35.05 -73.20 -17.60
N VAL A 194 -34.44 -74.09 -18.37
CA VAL A 194 -35.15 -75.06 -19.22
C VAL A 194 -34.62 -76.47 -18.99
N ILE A 195 -35.41 -77.49 -19.32
CA ILE A 195 -34.91 -78.87 -19.43
C ILE A 195 -34.00 -78.94 -20.64
N ALA A 196 -32.74 -79.32 -20.42
CA ALA A 196 -31.73 -79.44 -21.47
C ALA A 196 -31.73 -80.84 -22.09
N THR A 197 -31.76 -81.88 -21.24
CA THR A 197 -31.91 -83.27 -21.66
C THR A 197 -32.84 -84.01 -20.70
N SER A 198 -33.54 -85.02 -21.22
CA SER A 198 -34.39 -85.91 -20.45
C SER A 198 -34.36 -87.30 -21.08
N LYS A 199 -34.02 -88.33 -20.30
CA LYS A 199 -33.89 -89.71 -20.81
C LYS A 199 -34.32 -90.73 -19.76
N THR A 200 -34.98 -91.79 -20.21
CA THR A 200 -35.37 -92.95 -19.39
C THR A 200 -34.38 -94.09 -19.57
N TYR A 201 -34.12 -94.83 -18.50
CA TYR A 201 -33.28 -96.02 -18.44
C TYR A 201 -34.05 -97.13 -17.73
N ASP A 202 -34.41 -98.19 -18.45
CA ASP A 202 -35.06 -99.38 -17.87
C ASP A 202 -34.02 -100.26 -17.17
N VAL A 203 -33.52 -99.79 -16.02
CA VAL A 203 -32.50 -100.48 -15.20
C VAL A 203 -33.05 -101.79 -14.64
N PHE A 204 -34.35 -101.85 -14.34
CA PHE A 204 -35.02 -103.10 -13.97
C PHE A 204 -34.89 -104.18 -15.05
N GLY A 205 -35.20 -103.84 -16.31
CA GLY A 205 -35.18 -104.79 -17.42
C GLY A 205 -33.77 -105.25 -17.83
N SER A 206 -32.72 -104.44 -17.59
CA SER A 206 -31.35 -104.81 -17.98
C SER A 206 -30.27 -104.05 -17.20
N ALA A 207 -29.26 -104.78 -16.73
CA ALA A 207 -28.06 -104.20 -16.13
C ALA A 207 -27.27 -103.30 -17.10
N ASN A 208 -27.37 -103.55 -18.42
CA ASN A 208 -26.72 -102.71 -19.43
C ASN A 208 -27.32 -101.30 -19.46
N ASN A 209 -28.62 -101.16 -19.24
CA ASN A 209 -29.27 -99.84 -19.16
C ASN A 209 -28.80 -99.06 -17.94
N GLY A 210 -28.52 -99.75 -16.82
CA GLY A 210 -27.87 -99.15 -15.65
C GLY A 210 -26.45 -98.69 -15.95
N ALA A 211 -25.65 -99.48 -16.67
CA ALA A 211 -24.32 -99.07 -17.11
C ALA A 211 -24.37 -97.85 -18.05
N THR A 212 -25.33 -97.79 -18.98
CA THR A 212 -25.56 -96.64 -19.84
C THR A 212 -25.95 -95.39 -19.04
N MET A 213 -26.85 -95.51 -18.05
CA MET A 213 -27.21 -94.38 -17.18
C MET A 213 -25.99 -93.83 -16.43
N SER A 214 -25.16 -94.72 -15.88
CA SER A 214 -23.93 -94.32 -15.18
C SER A 214 -22.94 -93.62 -16.10
N ALA A 215 -22.74 -94.11 -17.32
CA ALA A 215 -21.89 -93.47 -18.32
C ALA A 215 -22.43 -92.09 -18.73
N ASP A 216 -23.75 -91.96 -18.92
CA ASP A 216 -24.38 -90.68 -19.27
C ASP A 216 -24.25 -89.67 -18.11
N ILE A 217 -24.34 -90.11 -16.84
CA ILE A 217 -24.09 -89.27 -15.66
C ILE A 217 -22.61 -88.88 -15.53
N GLU A 218 -21.70 -89.78 -15.87
CA GLU A 218 -20.26 -89.52 -15.86
C GLU A 218 -19.87 -88.49 -16.92
N ALA A 219 -20.50 -88.55 -18.10
CA ALA A 219 -20.28 -87.62 -19.20
C ALA A 219 -20.84 -86.20 -18.96
N LEU A 220 -21.66 -85.99 -17.92
CA LEU A 220 -22.16 -84.66 -17.59
C LEU A 220 -21.01 -83.72 -17.19
N ALA A 221 -21.08 -82.48 -17.66
CA ALA A 221 -20.16 -81.44 -17.22
C ALA A 221 -20.29 -81.22 -15.71
N SER A 222 -19.16 -80.99 -15.04
CA SER A 222 -19.16 -80.62 -13.63
C SER A 222 -20.02 -79.37 -13.42
N GLY A 223 -20.89 -79.43 -12.42
CA GLY A 223 -21.80 -78.35 -12.11
C GLY A 223 -23.13 -78.36 -12.87
N THR A 224 -23.41 -79.33 -13.74
CA THR A 224 -24.73 -79.49 -14.36
C THR A 224 -25.79 -79.83 -13.30
N TYR A 225 -26.88 -79.06 -13.25
CA TYR A 225 -28.03 -79.34 -12.39
C TYR A 225 -28.85 -80.50 -12.95
N VAL A 226 -29.27 -81.39 -12.07
CA VAL A 226 -29.97 -82.63 -12.45
C VAL A 226 -31.18 -82.87 -11.57
N CYS A 227 -32.15 -83.58 -12.15
CA CYS A 227 -33.19 -84.28 -11.45
C CYS A 227 -33.16 -85.74 -11.89
N VAL A 228 -33.05 -86.67 -10.94
CA VAL A 228 -33.24 -88.10 -11.18
C VAL A 228 -34.56 -88.51 -10.54
N LEU A 229 -35.40 -89.23 -11.28
CA LEU A 229 -36.70 -89.68 -10.74
C LEU A 229 -37.05 -91.08 -11.24
N THR A 230 -37.93 -91.78 -10.52
CA THR A 230 -38.33 -93.15 -10.86
C THR A 230 -39.78 -93.26 -11.34
N PHE A 231 -40.03 -94.26 -12.20
CA PHE A 231 -41.38 -94.69 -12.56
C PHE A 231 -41.51 -96.22 -12.62
N ASP A 232 -42.65 -96.76 -12.18
CA ASP A 232 -42.96 -98.19 -12.14
C ASP A 232 -42.03 -98.98 -11.21
N GLU A 233 -40.83 -99.37 -11.65
CA GLU A 233 -39.98 -100.33 -10.94
C GLU A 233 -38.48 -99.95 -10.91
N PRO A 234 -37.95 -99.40 -9.81
CA PRO A 234 -36.55 -98.99 -9.71
C PRO A 234 -35.60 -100.06 -9.16
N SER A 235 -36.11 -101.20 -8.65
CA SER A 235 -35.33 -102.08 -7.78
C SER A 235 -34.28 -102.93 -8.48
N GLY A 236 -34.57 -103.39 -9.70
CA GLY A 236 -33.72 -104.30 -10.46
C GLY A 236 -32.45 -103.63 -10.93
N ASN A 237 -31.32 -104.32 -10.82
CA ASN A 237 -29.97 -103.89 -11.23
C ASN A 237 -29.51 -102.51 -10.73
N ARG A 238 -30.18 -101.89 -9.74
CA ARG A 238 -29.86 -100.53 -9.23
C ARG A 238 -28.43 -100.37 -8.69
N GLY A 239 -27.79 -101.47 -8.31
CA GLY A 239 -26.37 -101.49 -7.92
C GLY A 239 -25.44 -100.92 -9.01
N LYS A 240 -25.86 -100.94 -10.28
CA LYS A 240 -25.09 -100.38 -11.41
C LYS A 240 -25.06 -98.84 -11.45
N ILE A 241 -25.94 -98.16 -10.72
CA ILE A 241 -26.09 -96.69 -10.77
C ILE A 241 -25.72 -95.98 -9.46
N LEU A 242 -25.40 -96.71 -8.39
CA LEU A 242 -25.15 -96.14 -7.06
C LEU A 242 -24.06 -95.06 -7.05
N SER A 243 -22.84 -95.38 -7.51
CA SER A 243 -21.73 -94.43 -7.55
C SER A 243 -21.98 -93.24 -8.49
N ALA A 244 -22.77 -93.46 -9.55
CA ALA A 244 -23.15 -92.37 -10.45
C ALA A 244 -24.09 -91.39 -9.74
N LEU A 245 -25.10 -91.89 -9.01
CA LEU A 245 -26.03 -91.05 -8.23
C LEU A 245 -25.33 -90.33 -7.07
N GLU A 246 -24.36 -90.97 -6.43
CA GLU A 246 -23.50 -90.34 -5.42
C GLU A 246 -22.75 -89.12 -5.97
N SER A 247 -22.28 -89.19 -7.23
CA SER A 247 -21.63 -88.04 -7.90
C SER A 247 -22.56 -86.88 -8.23
N LEU A 248 -23.87 -87.06 -8.05
CA LEU A 248 -24.91 -86.04 -8.21
C LEU A 248 -25.38 -85.48 -6.86
N GLY A 249 -24.91 -86.04 -5.75
CA GLY A 249 -25.31 -85.66 -4.40
C GLY A 249 -26.31 -86.61 -3.73
N GLY A 250 -26.70 -87.71 -4.37
CA GLY A 250 -27.52 -88.76 -3.73
C GLY A 250 -26.71 -89.67 -2.80
N THR A 251 -27.39 -90.61 -2.16
CA THR A 251 -26.78 -91.58 -1.25
C THR A 251 -27.16 -93.01 -1.61
N SER A 252 -26.18 -93.91 -1.60
CA SER A 252 -26.43 -95.34 -1.82
C SER A 252 -27.40 -95.93 -0.79
N GLU A 253 -27.41 -95.39 0.43
CA GLU A 253 -28.33 -95.82 1.49
C GLU A 253 -29.79 -95.59 1.10
N VAL A 254 -30.15 -94.38 0.67
CA VAL A 254 -31.52 -94.07 0.25
C VAL A 254 -31.91 -94.88 -0.98
N VAL A 255 -31.04 -95.00 -1.98
CA VAL A 255 -31.33 -95.77 -3.20
C VAL A 255 -31.52 -97.27 -2.92
N ASN A 256 -30.69 -97.87 -2.06
CA ASN A 256 -30.84 -99.28 -1.67
C ASN A 256 -32.10 -99.54 -0.84
N SER A 257 -32.57 -98.52 -0.11
CA SER A 257 -33.78 -98.62 0.70
C SER A 257 -35.09 -98.51 -0.08
N LEU A 258 -35.05 -98.31 -1.41
CA LEU A 258 -36.27 -98.24 -2.22
C LEU A 258 -36.99 -99.59 -2.30
N PRO A 259 -38.29 -99.65 -1.99
CA PRO A 259 -39.08 -100.88 -2.13
C PRO A 259 -39.27 -101.27 -3.60
N TYR A 260 -39.72 -102.51 -3.83
CA TYR A 260 -40.24 -102.92 -5.14
C TYR A 260 -41.38 -101.96 -5.52
N ARG A 261 -41.30 -101.37 -6.70
CA ARG A 261 -42.14 -100.28 -7.20
C ARG A 261 -42.12 -99.01 -6.35
N GLY A 262 -40.96 -98.66 -5.82
CA GLY A 262 -40.76 -97.43 -5.06
C GLY A 262 -40.70 -96.17 -5.93
N ALA A 263 -41.10 -95.04 -5.33
CA ALA A 263 -40.93 -93.71 -5.93
C ALA A 263 -39.72 -93.01 -5.32
N TYR A 264 -38.89 -92.38 -6.14
CA TYR A 264 -37.68 -91.67 -5.74
C TYR A 264 -37.46 -90.42 -6.59
N ILE A 265 -37.00 -89.34 -5.96
CA ILE A 265 -36.55 -88.10 -6.59
C ILE A 265 -35.22 -87.71 -5.95
N LEU A 266 -34.23 -87.41 -6.78
CA LEU A 266 -33.00 -86.72 -6.41
C LEU A 266 -32.91 -85.42 -7.18
N LEU A 267 -32.82 -84.30 -6.47
CA LEU A 267 -32.37 -83.04 -7.03
C LEU A 267 -30.92 -82.83 -6.64
N GLY A 268 -30.08 -82.57 -7.63
CA GLY A 268 -28.65 -82.53 -7.38
C GLY A 268 -27.88 -81.77 -8.45
N ARG A 269 -26.57 -81.90 -8.39
CA ARG A 269 -25.63 -81.25 -9.31
C ARG A 269 -24.41 -82.15 -9.48
N LYS A 270 -23.96 -82.33 -10.72
CA LYS A 270 -22.75 -83.12 -10.99
C LYS A 270 -21.54 -82.56 -10.23
N GLY A 271 -20.86 -83.42 -9.48
CA GLY A 271 -19.71 -83.06 -8.64
C GLY A 271 -20.05 -82.73 -7.19
N MET A 272 -21.31 -82.84 -6.77
CA MET A 272 -21.70 -82.76 -5.36
C MET A 272 -21.17 -83.96 -4.56
N ARG A 273 -20.94 -83.76 -3.26
CA ARG A 273 -20.61 -84.88 -2.36
C ARG A 273 -21.87 -85.69 -2.08
N PRO A 274 -21.76 -87.01 -1.83
CA PRO A 274 -22.90 -87.82 -1.45
C PRO A 274 -23.63 -87.21 -0.25
N GLY A 275 -24.96 -87.06 -0.35
CA GLY A 275 -25.82 -86.48 0.69
C GLY A 275 -26.00 -84.96 0.65
N ASP A 276 -25.28 -84.22 -0.21
CA ASP A 276 -25.49 -82.77 -0.37
C ASP A 276 -26.76 -82.46 -1.20
N GLY A 277 -27.26 -83.43 -1.98
CA GLY A 277 -28.46 -83.32 -2.81
C GLY A 277 -29.75 -83.48 -2.01
N LEU A 278 -30.87 -83.09 -2.61
CA LEU A 278 -32.19 -83.36 -2.02
C LEU A 278 -32.69 -84.72 -2.48
N GLU A 279 -32.83 -85.66 -1.55
CA GLU A 279 -33.39 -86.99 -1.81
C GLU A 279 -34.78 -87.12 -1.17
N LEU A 280 -35.75 -87.57 -1.96
CA LEU A 280 -37.10 -87.88 -1.52
C LEU A 280 -37.42 -89.31 -1.96
N ARG A 281 -38.07 -90.09 -1.08
CA ARG A 281 -38.56 -91.42 -1.40
C ARG A 281 -39.94 -91.68 -0.79
N ALA A 282 -40.74 -92.48 -1.47
CA ALA A 282 -41.93 -93.07 -0.86
C ALA A 282 -41.52 -94.21 0.09
N PRO A 283 -42.16 -94.35 1.27
CA PRO A 283 -41.86 -95.42 2.22
C PRO A 283 -42.37 -96.79 1.75
N THR A 284 -43.35 -96.82 0.84
CA THR A 284 -43.96 -98.02 0.28
C THR A 284 -43.80 -98.07 -1.25
N GLY A 285 -44.11 -99.22 -1.83
CA GLY A 285 -44.03 -99.44 -3.27
C GLY A 285 -45.13 -100.38 -3.76
N GLY A 286 -45.64 -100.12 -4.96
CA GLY A 286 -46.67 -100.95 -5.61
C GLY A 286 -48.11 -100.72 -5.12
N ASP A 287 -48.35 -99.73 -4.27
CA ASP A 287 -49.66 -99.32 -3.77
C ASP A 287 -50.01 -97.86 -4.15
N ALA A 288 -51.16 -97.36 -3.72
CA ALA A 288 -51.63 -96.00 -4.04
C ALA A 288 -50.74 -94.89 -3.44
N THR A 289 -50.00 -95.17 -2.37
CA THR A 289 -49.10 -94.25 -1.66
C THR A 289 -47.68 -94.25 -2.21
N ALA A 290 -47.37 -95.11 -3.17
CA ALA A 290 -46.08 -95.16 -3.86
C ALA A 290 -45.89 -93.98 -4.85
N HIS A 291 -45.97 -92.74 -4.36
CA HIS A 291 -45.73 -91.53 -5.14
C HIS A 291 -45.13 -90.42 -4.26
N ILE A 292 -44.34 -89.54 -4.87
CA ILE A 292 -43.79 -88.33 -4.25
C ILE A 292 -43.73 -87.21 -5.28
N SER A 293 -43.82 -85.96 -4.81
CA SER A 293 -43.69 -84.78 -5.65
C SER A 293 -42.99 -83.66 -4.90
N THR A 294 -42.22 -82.83 -5.62
CA THR A 294 -41.58 -81.63 -5.09
C THR A 294 -41.48 -80.55 -6.15
N SER A 295 -41.52 -79.28 -5.72
CA SER A 295 -41.16 -78.16 -6.56
C SER A 295 -39.64 -77.99 -6.61
N VAL A 296 -39.13 -77.60 -7.77
CA VAL A 296 -37.75 -77.25 -8.04
C VAL A 296 -37.73 -75.80 -8.50
N GLU A 297 -37.21 -74.91 -7.68
CA GLU A 297 -37.11 -73.49 -8.01
C GLU A 297 -35.71 -73.17 -8.52
N PHE A 298 -35.63 -72.38 -9.59
CA PHE A 298 -34.40 -71.79 -10.09
C PHE A 298 -34.51 -70.27 -10.08
N VAL A 299 -33.46 -69.60 -9.64
CA VAL A 299 -33.32 -68.15 -9.76
C VAL A 299 -32.11 -67.86 -10.65
N ASN A 300 -32.33 -67.21 -11.79
CA ASN A 300 -31.28 -66.86 -12.76
C ASN A 300 -30.41 -68.05 -13.22
N GLY A 301 -30.99 -69.26 -13.31
CA GLY A 301 -30.30 -70.50 -13.68
C GLY A 301 -29.69 -71.29 -12.52
N VAL A 302 -29.86 -70.85 -11.27
CA VAL A 302 -29.33 -71.51 -10.07
C VAL A 302 -30.46 -72.22 -9.34
N MET A 303 -30.35 -73.54 -9.13
CA MET A 303 -31.34 -74.32 -8.38
C MET A 303 -31.32 -73.92 -6.89
N MET A 304 -32.48 -73.59 -6.35
CA MET A 304 -32.70 -73.23 -4.95
C MET A 304 -33.06 -74.46 -4.12
N GLY A 305 -32.63 -74.51 -2.87
CA GLY A 305 -33.00 -75.57 -1.92
C GLY A 305 -32.06 -76.79 -1.88
N LEU A 306 -30.97 -76.81 -2.63
CA LEU A 306 -29.87 -77.77 -2.43
C LEU A 306 -29.02 -77.34 -1.21
N GLY A 307 -28.62 -78.29 -0.36
CA GLY A 307 -28.03 -78.06 0.97
C GLY A 307 -26.80 -77.11 1.01
N ALA A 308 -26.70 -76.36 2.11
CA ALA A 308 -25.60 -75.51 2.65
C ALA A 308 -24.89 -74.45 1.77
N ALA A 309 -24.83 -74.56 0.44
CA ALA A 309 -24.01 -73.65 -0.39
C ALA A 309 -24.70 -72.33 -0.78
N GLY A 310 -26.04 -72.27 -0.79
CA GLY A 310 -26.80 -71.10 -1.23
C GLY A 310 -26.60 -69.84 -0.36
N GLY A 311 -26.45 -70.00 0.96
CA GLY A 311 -26.24 -68.87 1.87
C GLY A 311 -24.83 -68.27 1.80
N VAL A 312 -23.82 -69.08 1.45
CA VAL A 312 -22.42 -68.64 1.34
C VAL A 312 -22.24 -67.72 0.13
N MET A 313 -22.91 -68.02 -1.00
CA MET A 313 -22.87 -67.18 -2.20
C MET A 313 -23.54 -65.81 -1.99
N MET A 314 -24.72 -65.77 -1.36
CA MET A 314 -25.40 -64.49 -1.10
C MET A 314 -24.57 -63.54 -0.20
N LYS A 315 -23.86 -64.09 0.80
CA LYS A 315 -22.96 -63.30 1.65
C LYS A 315 -21.73 -62.81 0.89
N ALA A 316 -21.22 -63.59 -0.07
CA ALA A 316 -20.10 -63.19 -0.91
C ALA A 316 -20.46 -62.01 -1.84
N ASP A 317 -21.65 -62.05 -2.47
CA ASP A 317 -22.13 -60.96 -3.35
C ASP A 317 -22.40 -59.66 -2.58
N ALA A 318 -22.97 -59.76 -1.37
CA ALA A 318 -23.17 -58.60 -0.49
C ALA A 318 -21.83 -57.95 -0.09
N ASN A 319 -20.82 -58.76 0.26
CA ASN A 319 -19.49 -58.27 0.59
C ASN A 319 -18.80 -57.62 -0.62
N ALA A 320 -18.92 -58.21 -1.82
CA ALA A 320 -18.36 -57.63 -3.04
C ALA A 320 -18.95 -56.24 -3.33
N SER A 321 -20.27 -56.10 -3.17
CA SER A 321 -20.96 -54.82 -3.35
C SER A 321 -20.47 -53.76 -2.37
N ALA A 322 -20.35 -54.09 -1.08
CA ALA A 322 -19.85 -53.19 -0.05
C ALA A 322 -18.40 -52.75 -0.31
N ILE A 323 -17.55 -53.67 -0.78
CA ILE A 323 -16.15 -53.37 -1.15
C ILE A 323 -16.09 -52.40 -2.32
N THR A 324 -16.90 -52.61 -3.37
CA THR A 324 -16.97 -51.68 -4.51
C THR A 324 -17.41 -50.28 -4.07
N THR A 325 -18.41 -50.17 -3.20
CA THR A 325 -18.84 -48.88 -2.64
C THR A 325 -17.70 -48.19 -1.88
N LEU A 326 -17.00 -48.92 -0.99
CA LEU A 326 -15.85 -48.38 -0.25
C LEU A 326 -14.72 -47.93 -1.17
N GLN A 327 -14.39 -48.69 -2.21
CA GLN A 327 -13.38 -48.31 -3.21
C GLN A 327 -13.73 -47.00 -3.92
N ASN A 328 -15.00 -46.83 -4.29
CA ASN A 328 -15.46 -45.59 -4.93
C ASN A 328 -15.39 -44.39 -3.97
N THR A 329 -15.80 -44.56 -2.71
CA THR A 329 -15.68 -43.50 -1.69
C THR A 329 -14.24 -43.12 -1.41
N VAL A 330 -13.34 -44.11 -1.26
CA VAL A 330 -11.91 -43.88 -1.02
C VAL A 330 -11.27 -43.17 -2.22
N LYS A 331 -11.63 -43.54 -3.46
CA LYS A 331 -11.14 -42.87 -4.66
C LYS A 331 -11.60 -41.41 -4.73
N ALA A 332 -12.86 -41.13 -4.41
CA ALA A 332 -13.38 -39.77 -4.34
C ALA A 332 -12.69 -38.94 -3.25
N GLN A 333 -12.44 -39.53 -2.08
CA GLN A 333 -11.66 -38.91 -1.02
C GLN A 333 -10.22 -38.59 -1.46
N GLY A 334 -9.58 -39.49 -2.20
CA GLY A 334 -8.25 -39.25 -2.79
C GLY A 334 -8.22 -37.99 -3.68
N GLY A 335 -9.18 -37.86 -4.60
CA GLY A 335 -9.28 -36.66 -5.46
C GLY A 335 -9.55 -35.37 -4.67
N ASN A 336 -10.33 -35.43 -3.59
CA ASN A 336 -10.55 -34.29 -2.70
C ASN A 336 -9.27 -33.89 -1.95
N ILE A 337 -8.47 -34.87 -1.50
CA ILE A 337 -7.17 -34.63 -0.84
C ILE A 337 -6.18 -33.98 -1.80
N ASP A 338 -6.11 -34.44 -3.05
CA ASP A 338 -5.25 -33.86 -4.09
C ASP A 338 -5.62 -32.39 -4.38
N SER A 339 -6.92 -32.09 -4.43
CA SER A 339 -7.45 -30.74 -4.62
C SER A 339 -7.09 -29.82 -3.44
N LEU A 340 -7.23 -30.32 -2.21
CA LEU A 340 -6.86 -29.58 -0.99
C LEU A 340 -5.34 -29.32 -0.94
N SER A 341 -4.53 -30.31 -1.27
CA SER A 341 -3.06 -30.20 -1.35
C SER A 341 -2.62 -29.11 -2.33
N SER A 342 -3.27 -29.05 -3.50
CA SER A 342 -3.03 -28.01 -4.51
C SER A 342 -3.37 -26.61 -3.99
N SER A 343 -4.49 -26.47 -3.27
CA SER A 343 -4.91 -25.20 -2.66
C SER A 343 -3.97 -24.74 -1.53
N VAL A 344 -3.48 -25.67 -0.70
CA VAL A 344 -2.48 -25.38 0.34
C VAL A 344 -1.18 -24.88 -0.29
N THR A 345 -0.70 -25.56 -1.34
CA THR A 345 0.52 -25.14 -2.07
C THR A 345 0.36 -23.73 -2.66
N ALA A 346 -0.81 -23.41 -3.22
CA ALA A 346 -1.10 -22.07 -3.73
C ALA A 346 -1.07 -21.02 -2.60
N LEU A 347 -1.67 -21.33 -1.45
CA LEU A 347 -1.69 -20.45 -0.27
C LEU A 347 -0.29 -20.20 0.28
N GLU A 348 0.55 -21.23 0.39
CA GLU A 348 1.95 -21.11 0.82
C GLU A 348 2.74 -20.17 -0.10
N ASN A 349 2.54 -20.29 -1.42
CA ASN A 349 3.17 -19.40 -2.40
C ASN A 349 2.67 -17.95 -2.27
N SER A 350 1.37 -17.73 -2.07
CA SER A 350 0.81 -16.40 -1.82
C SER A 350 1.35 -15.78 -0.52
N LEU A 351 1.47 -16.57 0.55
CA LEU A 351 2.04 -16.13 1.82
C LEU A 351 3.51 -15.73 1.68
N ARG A 352 4.31 -16.53 0.96
CA ARG A 352 5.72 -16.20 0.69
C ARG A 352 5.85 -14.88 -0.08
N SER A 353 5.05 -14.69 -1.13
CA SER A 353 5.03 -13.44 -1.91
C SER A 353 4.62 -12.23 -1.06
N THR A 354 3.63 -12.41 -0.18
CA THR A 354 3.20 -11.38 0.77
C THR A 354 4.32 -11.01 1.72
N ASN A 355 5.02 -12.02 2.27
CA ASN A 355 6.14 -11.81 3.18
C ASN A 355 7.31 -11.08 2.50
N ASP A 356 7.63 -11.43 1.25
CA ASP A 356 8.64 -10.75 0.44
C ASP A 356 8.25 -9.29 0.17
N THR A 357 6.97 -9.04 -0.11
CA THR A 357 6.45 -7.68 -0.35
C THR A 357 6.47 -6.83 0.91
N VAL A 358 6.07 -7.39 2.05
CA VAL A 358 6.11 -6.71 3.34
C VAL A 358 7.55 -6.38 3.72
N SER A 359 8.48 -7.31 3.53
CA SER A 359 9.91 -7.08 3.76
C SER A 359 10.43 -5.93 2.87
N LYS A 360 10.04 -5.88 1.59
CA LYS A 360 10.37 -4.78 0.67
C LYS A 360 9.73 -3.44 1.01
N LYS A 361 8.52 -3.43 1.57
CA LYS A 361 7.86 -2.19 2.01
C LYS A 361 8.41 -1.69 3.35
N ALA A 362 8.89 -2.62 4.17
CA ALA A 362 9.71 -2.34 5.34
C ALA A 362 11.16 -1.96 4.96
N ASP A 363 11.61 -2.24 3.72
CA ASP A 363 12.96 -1.89 3.29
C ASP A 363 13.16 -0.38 3.21
N THR A 364 14.01 0.06 4.14
CA THR A 364 15.19 0.92 3.99
C THR A 364 15.13 2.10 3.03
N SER A 365 14.60 2.01 1.80
CA SER A 365 14.59 3.10 0.83
C SER A 365 13.78 4.32 1.30
N ALA A 366 12.54 4.12 1.77
CA ALA A 366 11.70 5.20 2.28
C ALA A 366 12.22 5.74 3.62
N VAL A 367 12.66 4.86 4.51
CA VAL A 367 13.24 5.22 5.81
C VAL A 367 14.59 5.92 5.65
N SER A 368 15.44 5.48 4.72
CA SER A 368 16.73 6.11 4.39
C SER A 368 16.54 7.43 3.65
N SER A 369 15.55 7.54 2.77
CA SER A 369 15.19 8.82 2.15
C SER A 369 14.73 9.82 3.21
N LEU A 370 13.90 9.39 4.17
CA LEU A 370 13.46 10.22 5.27
C LEU A 370 14.63 10.59 6.20
N THR A 371 15.46 9.62 6.58
CA THR A 371 16.67 9.83 7.41
C THR A 371 17.64 10.81 6.73
N GLY A 372 17.85 10.67 5.41
CA GLY A 372 18.68 11.58 4.63
C GLY A 372 18.10 12.99 4.56
N ARG A 373 16.77 13.13 4.34
CA ARG A 373 16.09 14.44 4.36
C ARG A 373 16.18 15.08 5.75
N VAL A 374 15.96 14.32 6.82
CA VAL A 374 16.08 14.81 8.21
C VAL A 374 17.50 15.27 8.49
N SER A 375 18.52 14.47 8.15
CA SER A 375 19.93 14.85 8.33
C SER A 375 20.29 16.13 7.57
N GLN A 376 19.78 16.31 6.35
CA GLN A 376 20.01 17.53 5.57
C GLN A 376 19.33 18.75 6.21
N VAL A 377 18.08 18.59 6.68
CA VAL A 377 17.35 19.64 7.40
C VAL A 377 18.08 20.03 8.68
N GLU A 378 18.58 19.07 9.46
CA GLU A 378 19.36 19.31 10.69
C GLU A 378 20.63 20.14 10.41
N LYS A 379 21.35 19.83 9.32
CA LYS A 379 22.51 20.62 8.87
C LYS A 379 22.12 22.05 8.49
N THR A 380 21.03 22.21 7.74
CA THR A 380 20.53 23.54 7.36
C THR A 380 20.10 24.36 8.59
N ILE A 381 19.39 23.77 9.54
CA ILE A 381 18.99 24.41 10.80
C ILE A 381 20.22 24.85 11.60
N THR A 382 21.26 24.01 11.65
CA THR A 382 22.53 24.35 12.32
C THR A 382 23.19 25.57 11.68
N SER A 383 23.29 25.61 10.35
CA SER A 383 23.87 26.75 9.60
C SER A 383 23.06 28.04 9.78
N GLN A 384 21.73 27.95 9.77
CA GLN A 384 20.84 29.08 10.04
C GLN A 384 21.02 29.60 11.47
N SER A 385 21.14 28.71 12.45
CA SER A 385 21.38 29.09 13.86
C SER A 385 22.71 29.82 14.04
N GLN A 386 23.77 29.38 13.35
CA GLN A 386 25.06 30.09 13.32
C GLN A 386 24.94 31.48 12.68
N SER A 387 24.21 31.58 11.57
CA SER A 387 23.94 32.87 10.89
C SER A 387 23.17 33.84 11.78
N ILE A 388 22.16 33.37 12.51
CA ILE A 388 21.38 34.17 13.48
C ILE A 388 22.29 34.68 14.61
N THR A 389 23.21 33.85 15.10
CA THR A 389 24.17 34.23 16.14
C THR A 389 25.10 35.34 15.65
N SER A 390 25.61 35.23 14.44
CA SER A 390 26.43 36.26 13.79
C SER A 390 25.66 37.56 13.58
N LEU A 391 24.41 37.48 13.10
CA LEU A 391 23.54 38.64 12.94
C LEU A 391 23.27 39.34 14.28
N THR A 392 23.00 38.57 15.33
CA THR A 392 22.81 39.09 16.70
C THR A 392 24.03 39.88 17.16
N SER A 393 25.24 39.37 16.87
CA SER A 393 26.50 40.05 17.19
C SER A 393 26.67 41.36 16.42
N THR A 394 26.41 41.37 15.11
CA THR A 394 26.47 42.58 14.27
C THR A 394 25.47 43.65 14.73
N ILE A 395 24.24 43.26 15.07
CA ILE A 395 23.21 44.17 15.57
C ILE A 395 23.66 44.83 16.88
N ASN A 396 24.28 44.06 17.78
CA ASN A 396 24.82 44.62 19.03
C ASN A 396 25.90 45.67 18.75
N THR A 397 26.80 45.44 17.79
CA THR A 397 27.80 46.43 17.36
C THR A 397 27.14 47.71 16.83
N ILE A 398 26.19 47.59 15.90
CA ILE A 398 25.48 48.75 15.32
C ILE A 398 24.75 49.56 16.41
N ARG A 399 24.09 48.87 17.35
CA ARG A 399 23.40 49.52 18.48
C ARG A 399 24.33 50.43 19.28
N THR A 400 25.61 50.10 19.40
CA THR A 400 26.59 50.92 20.12
C THR A 400 27.15 52.11 19.31
N GLN A 401 27.00 52.13 17.98
CA GLN A 401 27.57 53.15 17.09
C GLN A 401 26.64 54.34 16.78
N GLY A 402 25.34 54.25 17.05
CA GLY A 402 24.30 55.18 16.54
C GLY A 402 24.35 56.66 16.97
N ALA A 403 25.33 57.12 17.78
CA ALA A 403 25.54 58.55 18.09
C ALA A 403 26.90 58.87 18.75
N ASN A 404 27.76 57.88 19.01
CA ASN A 404 28.94 58.05 19.84
C ASN A 404 30.19 58.23 18.96
N PRO A 405 31.02 59.28 19.14
CA PRO A 405 32.33 59.39 18.48
C PRO A 405 33.30 58.26 18.84
N TRP A 406 32.93 57.36 19.76
CA TRP A 406 33.70 56.21 20.19
C TRP A 406 33.35 54.94 19.42
N VAL A 407 34.38 54.15 19.09
CA VAL A 407 34.31 53.01 18.16
C VAL A 407 33.67 51.73 18.73
N ASP A 408 34.03 51.38 19.97
CA ASP A 408 33.58 50.20 20.71
C ASP A 408 34.02 50.39 22.17
N GLY A 409 33.09 50.31 23.13
CA GLY A 409 33.36 50.50 24.56
C GLY A 409 34.21 49.40 25.23
N THR A 410 34.46 48.29 24.54
CA THR A 410 35.08 47.08 25.11
C THR A 410 36.31 46.61 24.34
N PHE A 411 36.45 46.99 23.07
CA PHE A 411 37.43 46.49 22.11
C PHE A 411 37.33 44.99 21.76
N GLU A 412 36.33 44.29 22.28
CA GLU A 412 36.15 42.85 22.08
C GLU A 412 35.77 42.51 20.63
N SER A 413 35.26 43.48 19.88
CA SER A 413 34.96 43.31 18.45
C SER A 413 36.19 43.30 17.53
N TYR A 414 37.40 43.61 18.04
CA TYR A 414 38.63 43.73 17.25
C TYR A 414 39.61 42.57 17.46
N GLY A 415 40.39 42.23 16.43
CA GLY A 415 41.53 41.31 16.54
C GLY A 415 42.66 41.86 17.41
N ASP A 416 43.51 40.99 17.95
CA ASP A 416 44.76 41.42 18.61
C ASP A 416 45.70 42.07 17.57
N GLY A 417 46.35 43.17 17.92
CA GLY A 417 47.17 43.97 16.99
C GLY A 417 46.38 44.89 16.05
N HIS A 418 45.04 44.97 16.16
CA HIS A 418 44.24 45.84 15.29
C HIS A 418 44.53 47.32 15.55
N VAL A 419 44.83 48.08 14.49
CA VAL A 419 45.18 49.51 14.58
C VAL A 419 43.91 50.37 14.53
N LEU A 420 43.61 51.07 15.64
CA LEU A 420 42.46 51.98 15.74
C LEU A 420 42.79 53.42 15.36
N GLY A 421 44.06 53.81 15.30
CA GLY A 421 44.45 55.17 14.93
C GLY A 421 45.93 55.50 15.12
N GLY A 422 46.31 56.73 14.73
CA GLY A 422 47.65 57.29 14.93
C GLY A 422 48.78 56.55 14.20
N GLY A 423 48.50 55.94 13.04
CA GLY A 423 49.50 55.25 12.22
C GLY A 423 50.24 54.12 12.96
N GLY A 424 49.49 53.32 13.73
CA GLY A 424 50.02 52.19 14.52
C GLY A 424 50.33 52.50 15.98
N THR A 425 49.96 53.68 16.49
CA THR A 425 50.22 54.08 17.89
C THR A 425 48.99 53.99 18.80
N ALA A 426 47.82 53.66 18.24
CA ALA A 426 46.65 53.21 18.97
C ALA A 426 46.27 51.82 18.47
N VAL A 427 46.54 50.79 19.27
CA VAL A 427 46.44 49.38 18.87
C VAL A 427 45.65 48.59 19.92
N VAL A 428 44.71 47.78 19.49
CA VAL A 428 44.03 46.83 20.38
C VAL A 428 44.97 45.70 20.70
N VAL A 429 45.14 45.40 21.99
CA VAL A 429 46.03 44.34 22.46
C VAL A 429 45.31 43.40 23.42
N ALA A 430 45.67 42.11 23.36
CA ALA A 430 45.23 41.09 24.32
C ALA A 430 46.10 41.05 25.59
N SER A 431 47.28 41.68 25.56
CA SER A 431 48.19 41.80 26.70
C SER A 431 47.78 42.97 27.61
N GLN A 432 47.85 42.74 28.93
CA GLN A 432 47.52 43.72 29.98
C GLN A 432 46.08 44.27 29.84
N LYS A 433 45.15 43.62 30.54
CA LYS A 433 43.70 43.84 30.47
C LYS A 433 43.11 44.07 31.88
N PHE A 434 41.97 44.74 31.94
CA PHE A 434 41.26 45.02 33.20
C PHE A 434 39.94 44.24 33.26
N THR A 435 38.99 44.60 32.39
CA THR A 435 37.71 43.93 32.19
C THR A 435 37.62 43.46 30.74
N GLY A 436 37.32 42.18 30.51
CA GLY A 436 37.34 41.59 29.16
C GLY A 436 38.66 40.92 28.81
N ASN A 437 38.86 40.64 27.52
CA ASN A 437 40.06 40.00 26.97
C ASN A 437 41.02 40.97 26.28
N LYS A 438 40.61 42.21 26.02
CA LYS A 438 41.39 43.19 25.27
C LYS A 438 41.47 44.57 25.95
N SER A 439 42.44 45.37 25.56
CA SER A 439 42.58 46.77 25.93
C SER A 439 43.17 47.59 24.77
N LEU A 440 43.09 48.91 24.84
CA LEU A 440 43.74 49.80 23.87
C LEU A 440 45.12 50.21 24.37
N GLN A 441 46.15 49.79 23.65
CA GLN A 441 47.50 50.32 23.76
C GLN A 441 47.61 51.66 23.03
N VAL A 442 48.03 52.68 23.77
CA VAL A 442 48.33 54.01 23.25
C VAL A 442 49.81 54.29 23.48
N SER A 443 50.57 54.46 22.41
CA SER A 443 52.02 54.71 22.44
C SER A 443 52.41 56.03 21.78
N ARG A 444 53.67 56.47 21.94
CA ARG A 444 54.27 57.57 21.18
C ARG A 444 55.48 57.04 20.42
N LYS A 445 55.66 57.38 19.14
CA LYS A 445 56.88 56.97 18.41
C LYS A 445 58.13 57.62 19.03
N ALA A 446 59.26 56.92 18.96
CA ALA A 446 60.54 57.44 19.41
C ALA A 446 60.91 58.73 18.63
N ASN A 447 61.57 59.68 19.31
CA ASN A 447 62.09 60.92 18.73
C ASN A 447 61.02 61.84 18.08
N ASN A 448 59.77 61.75 18.50
CA ASN A 448 58.71 62.63 18.00
C ASN A 448 58.74 63.99 18.71
N ASN A 449 59.01 65.08 17.98
CA ASN A 449 59.16 66.44 18.52
C ASN A 449 57.83 67.21 18.68
N GLY A 450 56.69 66.59 18.38
CA GLY A 450 55.35 67.19 18.53
C GLY A 450 54.36 66.33 19.32
N ASN A 451 53.10 66.77 19.37
CA ASN A 451 51.99 66.00 19.95
C ASN A 451 51.80 64.67 19.21
N SER A 452 51.53 63.58 19.92
CA SER A 452 51.21 62.28 19.31
C SER A 452 49.71 62.06 19.29
N ASP A 453 49.04 62.83 18.44
CA ASP A 453 47.59 62.83 18.31
C ASP A 453 47.07 61.58 17.59
N LYS A 454 46.10 60.91 18.21
CA LYS A 454 45.39 59.74 17.69
C LYS A 454 43.92 60.08 17.62
N GLN A 455 43.38 60.14 16.43
CA GLN A 455 41.94 60.16 16.21
C GLN A 455 41.47 58.71 16.16
N LEU A 456 40.50 58.35 16.99
CA LEU A 456 40.02 56.98 17.16
C LEU A 456 38.60 56.90 16.61
N GLY A 457 38.45 56.14 15.54
CA GLY A 457 37.18 55.98 14.85
C GLY A 457 36.89 56.99 13.77
N SER A 458 35.65 56.94 13.28
CA SER A 458 35.15 57.84 12.25
C SER A 458 34.67 59.16 12.86
N TRP A 459 34.83 60.24 12.10
CA TRP A 459 34.23 61.53 12.42
C TRP A 459 32.71 61.42 12.48
N GLN A 460 32.14 61.62 13.67
CA GLN A 460 30.69 61.57 13.89
C GLN A 460 30.10 62.98 13.86
N SER A 461 28.87 63.08 13.39
CA SER A 461 28.08 64.32 13.48
C SER A 461 27.68 64.58 14.94
N VAL A 462 27.99 65.77 15.44
CA VAL A 462 27.73 66.18 16.83
C VAL A 462 27.14 67.58 16.87
N ARG A 463 26.46 67.94 17.96
CA ARG A 463 25.98 69.31 18.17
C ARG A 463 27.14 70.22 18.58
N GLU A 464 27.05 71.50 18.23
CA GLU A 464 28.10 72.48 18.54
C GLU A 464 28.31 72.68 20.05
N ASP A 465 27.28 72.45 20.86
CA ASP A 465 27.30 72.53 22.32
C ASP A 465 27.41 71.16 23.01
N ALA A 466 27.68 70.09 22.26
CA ALA A 466 27.74 68.73 22.79
C ALA A 466 28.79 68.60 23.91
N LYS A 467 28.45 67.84 24.95
CA LYS A 467 29.35 67.44 26.04
C LYS A 467 29.50 65.93 26.05
N PHE A 468 30.73 65.46 26.17
CA PHE A 468 31.08 64.05 26.12
C PHE A 468 31.70 63.66 27.45
N ARG A 469 31.07 62.71 28.15
CA ARG A 469 31.65 62.13 29.35
C ARG A 469 32.60 61.01 28.97
N PHE A 470 33.84 61.15 29.40
CA PHE A 470 34.86 60.13 29.29
C PHE A 470 34.94 59.40 30.62
N GLU A 471 34.82 58.08 30.58
CA GLU A 471 35.06 57.20 31.71
C GLU A 471 35.89 56.01 31.22
N PHE A 472 37.07 55.83 31.81
CA PHE A 472 37.96 54.75 31.40
C PHE A 472 38.92 54.35 32.50
N TRP A 473 39.33 53.10 32.48
CA TRP A 473 40.44 52.62 33.28
C TRP A 473 41.73 52.76 32.48
N ALA A 474 42.78 53.28 33.10
CA ALA A 474 44.09 53.35 32.49
C ALA A 474 45.19 52.83 33.41
N MET A 475 46.23 52.27 32.82
CA MET A 475 47.41 51.73 33.49
C MET A 475 48.65 51.96 32.63
N MET A 476 49.79 52.18 33.28
CA MET A 476 51.11 52.12 32.64
C MET A 476 51.88 50.90 33.15
N PRO A 477 52.33 50.00 32.27
CA PRO A 477 53.10 48.83 32.68
C PRO A 477 54.42 49.18 33.38
N ALA A 478 54.89 48.34 34.31
CA ALA A 478 56.11 48.61 35.09
C ALA A 478 57.41 48.69 34.27
N ASP A 479 57.45 48.07 33.11
CA ASP A 479 58.60 48.10 32.20
C ASP A 479 58.72 49.42 31.42
N GLN A 480 57.70 50.28 31.47
CA GLN A 480 57.68 51.55 30.74
C GLN A 480 58.46 52.65 31.47
N LYS A 481 59.33 53.32 30.71
CA LYS A 481 60.18 54.44 31.17
C LYS A 481 59.82 55.73 30.40
N PRO A 482 58.70 56.40 30.73
CA PRO A 482 58.32 57.65 30.07
C PRO A 482 59.26 58.80 30.49
N SER A 483 59.37 59.83 29.65
CA SER A 483 60.14 61.03 29.98
C SER A 483 59.48 61.84 31.11
N SER A 484 60.28 62.61 31.86
CA SER A 484 59.76 63.48 32.92
C SER A 484 58.72 64.47 32.39
N GLY A 485 57.64 64.68 33.14
CA GLY A 485 56.52 65.54 32.74
C GLY A 485 55.61 64.94 31.65
N TRP A 486 55.71 63.64 31.38
CA TRP A 486 54.82 62.96 30.44
C TRP A 486 53.33 63.07 30.85
N THR A 487 52.49 63.23 29.84
CA THR A 487 51.03 63.21 29.98
C THR A 487 50.38 62.51 28.80
N THR A 488 49.19 61.94 29.00
CA THR A 488 48.29 61.56 27.90
C THR A 488 46.95 62.21 28.08
N LEU A 489 46.59 63.02 27.10
CA LEU A 489 45.29 63.66 27.05
C LEU A 489 44.31 62.73 26.37
N VAL A 490 43.14 62.57 26.96
CA VAL A 490 42.00 61.89 26.36
C VAL A 490 40.84 62.88 26.27
N GLY A 491 40.23 62.98 25.11
CA GLY A 491 39.16 63.93 24.86
C GLY A 491 38.60 63.82 23.45
N ILE A 492 38.16 64.94 22.88
CA ILE A 492 37.64 65.01 21.52
C ILE A 492 38.48 65.94 20.66
N ASN A 493 38.53 65.62 19.37
CA ASN A 493 38.82 66.59 18.34
C ASN A 493 37.53 66.96 17.62
N SER A 494 37.36 68.24 17.32
CA SER A 494 36.17 68.76 16.66
C SER A 494 36.52 69.65 15.48
N LEU A 495 35.68 69.62 14.44
CA LEU A 495 35.85 70.42 13.23
C LEU A 495 34.67 71.37 13.05
N ASN A 496 34.97 72.61 12.67
CA ASN A 496 33.96 73.51 12.12
C ASN A 496 33.77 73.31 10.60
N ALA A 497 32.79 74.01 10.01
CA ALA A 497 32.52 73.94 8.58
C ALA A 497 33.72 74.35 7.69
N ALA A 498 34.66 75.14 8.22
CA ALA A 498 35.87 75.56 7.53
C ALA A 498 37.04 74.55 7.67
N GLY A 499 36.82 73.39 8.32
CA GLY A 499 37.84 72.35 8.50
C GLY A 499 38.88 72.66 9.59
N GLN A 500 38.62 73.64 10.47
CA GLN A 500 39.54 74.00 11.55
C GLN A 500 39.34 73.07 12.76
N ASN A 501 40.44 72.47 13.23
CA ASN A 501 40.45 71.56 14.38
C ASN A 501 40.34 72.31 15.72
N SER A 502 39.71 71.67 16.69
CA SER A 502 39.65 72.12 18.08
C SER A 502 39.75 70.91 19.00
N TRP A 503 40.84 70.87 19.76
CA TRP A 503 41.22 69.76 20.62
C TRP A 503 40.82 70.05 22.06
N GLN A 504 39.93 69.23 22.62
CA GLN A 504 39.35 69.44 23.95
C GLN A 504 39.66 68.22 24.81
N SER A 505 40.51 68.41 25.82
CA SER A 505 40.84 67.35 26.77
C SER A 505 39.71 67.20 27.80
N ALA A 506 39.23 65.98 27.99
CA ALA A 506 38.35 65.61 29.09
C ALA A 506 39.15 65.15 30.31
N VAL A 507 40.22 64.41 30.07
CA VAL A 507 41.07 63.77 31.09
C VAL A 507 42.53 63.95 30.71
N THR A 508 43.37 64.21 31.71
CA THR A 508 44.84 64.15 31.61
C THR A 508 45.34 63.00 32.48
N VAL A 509 45.90 61.98 31.86
CA VAL A 509 46.61 60.89 32.55
C VAL A 509 48.07 61.30 32.68
N SER A 510 48.61 61.22 33.89
CA SER A 510 50.01 61.57 34.20
C SER A 510 50.57 60.59 35.23
N GLU A 511 51.86 60.68 35.51
CA GLU A 511 52.53 59.88 36.55
C GLU A 511 51.81 60.01 37.91
N ALA A 512 51.58 61.25 38.33
CA ALA A 512 50.91 61.55 39.60
C ALA A 512 49.46 61.04 39.62
N ALA A 513 48.76 61.09 38.48
CA ALA A 513 47.37 60.67 38.39
C ALA A 513 47.19 59.14 38.38
N LEU A 514 48.21 58.38 37.95
CA LEU A 514 48.23 56.91 38.05
C LEU A 514 48.67 56.43 39.45
N GLY A 515 49.51 57.20 40.14
CA GLY A 515 49.98 56.92 41.51
C GLY A 515 50.98 55.76 41.63
N ALA A 516 50.91 54.74 40.77
CA ALA A 516 51.87 53.65 40.67
C ALA A 516 51.83 52.98 39.27
N ARG A 517 52.88 52.24 38.92
CA ARG A 517 52.92 51.36 37.74
C ARG A 517 52.12 50.06 37.96
N ASP A 518 51.74 49.40 36.87
CA ASP A 518 50.92 48.15 36.85
C ASP A 518 49.58 48.25 37.58
N LYS A 519 49.14 49.46 37.89
CA LYS A 519 47.88 49.73 38.57
C LYS A 519 46.86 50.32 37.61
N TRP A 520 45.70 49.67 37.51
CA TRP A 520 44.55 50.23 36.82
C TRP A 520 43.87 51.29 37.68
N VAL A 521 43.73 52.49 37.12
CA VAL A 521 43.09 53.63 37.77
C VAL A 521 41.93 54.10 36.90
N LYS A 522 40.77 54.35 37.53
CA LYS A 522 39.59 54.88 36.84
C LYS A 522 39.73 56.39 36.70
N PHE A 523 39.56 56.88 35.48
CA PHE A 523 39.51 58.29 35.14
C PHE A 523 38.12 58.67 34.65
N THR A 524 37.67 59.85 35.06
CA THR A 524 36.40 60.43 34.60
C THR A 524 36.60 61.90 34.25
N GLY A 525 36.00 62.35 33.15
CA GLY A 525 36.09 63.75 32.73
C GLY A 525 35.02 64.12 31.71
N ILE A 526 34.91 65.40 31.40
CA ILE A 526 33.96 65.90 30.38
C ILE A 526 34.71 66.78 29.39
N ALA A 527 34.64 66.46 28.09
CA ALA A 527 35.03 67.38 27.03
C ALA A 527 33.79 68.07 26.48
N SER A 528 33.87 69.40 26.31
CA SER A 528 32.79 70.20 25.70
C SER A 528 33.23 70.62 24.30
N ASN A 529 32.31 70.56 23.34
CA ASN A 529 32.58 70.93 21.94
C ASN A 529 32.71 72.46 21.73
N ASN A 530 32.42 73.24 22.78
CA ASN A 530 32.70 74.67 22.93
C ASN A 530 32.10 75.61 21.86
N GLY A 531 31.07 75.19 21.13
CA GLY A 531 30.36 76.03 20.16
C GLY A 531 31.18 76.39 18.91
N GLY A 532 30.73 77.40 18.17
CA GLY A 532 31.48 78.01 17.06
C GLY A 532 31.45 77.25 15.74
N GLY A 533 30.30 76.71 15.34
CA GLY A 533 30.15 76.06 14.02
C GLY A 533 30.60 74.59 13.97
N ARG A 534 30.91 73.99 15.12
CA ARG A 534 31.57 72.67 15.21
C ARG A 534 30.58 71.53 15.20
N THR A 535 30.33 70.94 14.04
CA THR A 535 29.27 69.94 13.84
C THR A 535 29.78 68.51 13.72
N ARG A 536 31.10 68.29 13.83
CA ARG A 536 31.71 66.95 13.76
C ARG A 536 32.78 66.77 14.82
N ALA A 537 32.82 65.61 15.46
CA ALA A 537 33.86 65.26 16.43
C ALA A 537 34.27 63.80 16.34
N VAL A 538 35.49 63.53 16.78
CA VAL A 538 36.08 62.19 16.90
C VAL A 538 36.79 62.09 18.25
N VAL A 539 36.87 60.91 18.83
CA VAL A 539 37.67 60.73 20.04
C VAL A 539 39.14 60.93 19.73
N TRP A 540 39.80 61.64 20.61
CA TRP A 540 41.19 62.03 20.48
C TRP A 540 41.98 61.61 21.71
N ILE A 541 43.11 60.95 21.47
CA ILE A 541 44.10 60.64 22.50
C ILE A 541 45.46 61.19 22.08
N SER A 542 46.13 61.93 22.95
CA SER A 542 47.44 62.54 22.67
C SER A 542 48.43 62.21 23.75
N THR A 543 49.41 61.36 23.44
CA THR A 543 50.56 61.09 24.31
C THR A 543 51.60 62.20 24.12
N ARG A 544 52.00 62.87 25.20
CA ARG A 544 52.87 64.06 25.24
C ARG A 544 53.98 63.90 26.28
N GLY A 545 55.12 64.54 26.07
CA GLY A 545 56.23 64.52 27.04
C GLY A 545 57.37 65.42 26.59
N ALA A 546 58.28 65.74 27.52
CA ALA A 546 59.45 66.59 27.27
C ALA A 546 60.28 66.06 26.09
N SER A 547 60.83 66.98 25.29
CA SER A 547 61.64 66.70 24.12
C SER A 547 62.85 65.84 24.50
N GLY A 548 62.80 64.53 24.25
CA GLY A 548 63.91 63.61 24.55
C GLY A 548 63.45 62.22 25.02
N SER A 549 63.94 61.18 24.33
CA SER A 549 63.84 59.72 24.54
C SER A 549 62.89 59.16 25.62
N GLY A 550 61.86 58.45 25.16
CA GLY A 550 60.99 57.57 25.93
C GLY A 550 59.64 57.41 25.25
N THR A 551 59.25 56.18 24.89
CA THR A 551 57.93 55.86 24.31
C THR A 551 56.97 55.57 25.46
N PRO A 552 56.21 56.54 25.98
CA PRO A 552 55.15 56.23 26.94
C PRO A 552 54.14 55.29 26.30
N VAL A 553 53.76 54.27 27.06
CA VAL A 553 52.73 53.33 26.66
C VAL A 553 51.67 53.29 27.75
N ILE A 554 50.47 53.78 27.45
CA ILE A 554 49.29 53.58 28.31
C ILE A 554 48.44 52.45 27.74
N ARG A 555 47.87 51.66 28.63
CA ARG A 555 46.71 50.80 28.34
C ARG A 555 45.44 51.46 28.85
N CYS A 556 44.43 51.58 28.00
CA CYS A 556 43.12 52.12 28.36
C CYS A 556 42.00 51.13 28.04
N ILE A 557 40.97 51.08 28.89
CA ILE A 557 39.68 50.43 28.62
C ILE A 557 38.59 51.46 28.90
N SER A 558 37.77 51.81 27.91
CA SER A 558 36.89 52.98 28.02
C SER A 558 35.46 52.72 27.58
N THR A 559 34.50 53.19 28.40
CA THR A 559 33.10 53.37 28.01
C THR A 559 32.81 54.86 27.89
N ILE A 560 32.48 55.33 26.69
CA ILE A 560 32.11 56.73 26.46
C ILE A 560 30.60 56.79 26.35
N TRP A 561 29.96 57.68 27.14
CA TRP A 561 28.52 57.87 27.11
C TRP A 561 28.18 59.27 26.59
N LEU A 562 27.36 59.30 25.55
CA LEU A 562 26.76 60.52 25.04
C LEU A 562 25.40 60.72 25.71
N SER A 563 25.31 61.66 26.65
CA SER A 563 24.01 62.11 27.16
C SER A 563 23.77 63.57 26.79
N ARG A 564 22.57 63.82 26.25
CA ARG A 564 21.94 65.15 26.13
C ARG A 564 21.82 65.74 27.54
N MET A 565 22.80 66.51 28.00
CA MET A 565 22.55 67.43 29.11
C MET A 565 21.66 68.54 28.57
N LEU A 566 20.35 68.44 28.81
CA LEU A 566 19.44 69.58 28.67
C LEU A 566 19.98 70.74 29.53
N PRO A 567 19.96 72.00 29.06
CA PRO A 567 20.36 73.13 29.87
C PRO A 567 19.50 73.15 31.15
N MET A 568 20.12 73.29 32.33
CA MET A 568 19.37 73.66 33.52
C MET A 568 18.62 74.96 33.21
N ARG A 569 17.28 74.91 33.18
CA ARG A 569 16.45 76.12 33.22
C ARG A 569 16.89 76.93 34.45
N LYS A 570 17.40 78.15 34.23
CA LYS A 570 17.45 79.18 35.27
C LYS A 570 16.05 79.27 35.89
N ARG A 571 15.90 78.87 37.16
CA ARG A 571 14.71 79.20 37.94
C ARG A 571 14.57 80.73 37.93
N HIS A 572 13.58 81.25 37.23
CA HIS A 572 13.08 82.58 37.50
C HIS A 572 12.52 82.57 38.92
N ARG A 573 13.06 83.42 39.80
CA ARG A 573 12.35 83.85 41.01
C ARG A 573 11.12 84.62 40.54
N MET A 574 9.93 84.07 40.75
CA MET A 574 8.71 84.86 40.88
C MET A 574 8.46 85.16 42.37
N PRO A 575 7.86 86.32 42.72
CA PRO A 575 7.66 86.73 44.10
C PRO A 575 6.53 85.92 44.77
N LEU A 576 6.63 85.80 46.10
CA LEU A 576 5.65 85.17 46.98
C LEU A 576 4.24 85.76 46.82
N THR A 577 3.25 84.90 46.59
CA THR A 577 1.90 85.08 47.12
C THR A 577 1.48 83.81 47.86
N ARG A 578 1.38 83.94 49.19
CA ARG A 578 0.78 82.95 50.10
C ARG A 578 -0.70 82.78 49.75
N ARG A 579 -1.16 81.54 49.57
CA ARG A 579 -2.50 81.16 50.06
C ARG A 579 -2.56 79.67 50.39
N ARG A 580 -3.09 79.41 51.59
CA ARG A 580 -3.15 78.13 52.28
C ARG A 580 -4.10 77.15 51.59
N VAL A 581 -3.71 75.89 51.76
CA VAL A 581 -4.43 74.62 51.60
C VAL A 581 -5.65 74.58 52.54
N PRO A 582 -6.67 73.78 52.23
CA PRO A 582 -6.89 72.55 53.02
C PRO A 582 -6.66 71.26 52.24
#